data_AF-A0A8H6I7Q9-F1
#
_entry.id   AF-A0A8H6I7Q9-F1
#
_cell.length_a   1.000
_cell.length_b   1.000
_cell.length_c   1.000
_cell.angle_alpha   90.00
_cell.angle_beta   90.00
_cell.angle_gamma   90.00
#
_symmetry.space_group_name_H-M   'P 1'
#
loop_
_entity.id
_entity.type
_entity.pdbx_description
1 polymer ?
#
loop_
_entity_poly.entity_id
_entity_poly.type
_entity_poly.pdbx_seq_one_letter_code
_entity_poly.pdbx_strand_id
1 'polypeptide(L)'
;MEPLRDLSSITDWDHFTPSVEGYIPPSNLDVDVWELLECLDDLQGGGTIANLFVSSDTTNPGVVFKNKMVSLPLTELDAKAFAKNGVMVDNRVYELDVQKFSCSNPRWESVARAGVDSALAKTRPVSHTASLTSITAVIASGAQSLDLHPVQKSHYATVLVILPSQRTSTTLHISHGNQGLALKLTETAPFSMHFIALYTGTESALLVSPGDSILYLKYQVFKKDKFVPSPCLADATGARPEIATVFAAWRSSLSAGVKVNDSIPDHIIYQLDGTYANGVDAIGITHPKDKLVLGHFAPPAKHFGFEILLAHVTFTESSSWEHYRDYKEYDEEYDVDDYEVGDHGEISLDVECLLTALDGNGVNDDQLADTISKVIEDEDLIFNDHLRESDEGEKDLQITDQSCYTDTLKLECVKLATYLVIVPV
;
A
#
# COMPACT_ATOMS: atom_id res chain seq x y z
N MET A 1 -17.69 -6.06 7.34
CA MET A 1 -16.93 -5.37 6.29
C MET A 1 -16.40 -4.10 6.86
N GLU A 2 -15.31 -4.28 7.58
CA GLU A 2 -14.37 -3.22 7.91
C GLU A 2 -13.63 -2.85 6.62
N PRO A 3 -13.36 -1.56 6.37
CA PRO A 3 -12.48 -1.17 5.28
C PRO A 3 -11.08 -1.74 5.56
N LEU A 4 -10.41 -2.21 4.50
CA LEU A 4 -8.99 -2.58 4.50
C LEU A 4 -8.19 -1.46 5.18
N ARG A 5 -7.84 -1.66 6.45
CA ARG A 5 -6.63 -1.06 7.02
C ARG A 5 -5.48 -1.91 6.49
N ASP A 6 -4.27 -1.39 6.50
CA ASP A 6 -2.99 -2.07 6.20
C ASP A 6 -3.06 -3.60 6.01
N LEU A 7 -2.41 -4.18 4.98
CA LEU A 7 -2.43 -5.64 4.71
C LEU A 7 -2.16 -6.48 5.98
N SER A 8 -1.35 -5.95 6.90
CA SER A 8 -1.05 -6.48 8.24
C SER A 8 -2.26 -6.64 9.18
N SER A 9 -3.37 -5.98 8.89
CA SER A 9 -4.61 -5.97 9.68
C SER A 9 -5.65 -7.00 9.20
N ILE A 10 -5.43 -7.63 8.03
CA ILE A 10 -6.22 -8.78 7.61
C ILE A 10 -5.61 -10.01 8.27
N THR A 11 -6.22 -10.43 9.37
CA THR A 11 -5.79 -11.62 10.12
C THR A 11 -6.44 -12.91 9.61
N ASP A 12 -7.44 -12.80 8.72
CA ASP A 12 -8.23 -13.92 8.21
C ASP A 12 -8.57 -13.66 6.75
N TRP A 13 -7.65 -14.08 5.87
CA TRP A 13 -7.80 -13.90 4.44
C TRP A 13 -8.96 -14.70 3.89
N ASP A 14 -9.28 -15.88 4.42
CA ASP A 14 -10.36 -16.76 3.94
C ASP A 14 -11.74 -16.11 4.05
N HIS A 15 -11.98 -15.31 5.09
CA HIS A 15 -13.27 -14.65 5.31
C HIS A 15 -13.39 -13.26 4.66
N PHE A 16 -12.32 -12.75 4.04
CA PHE A 16 -12.35 -11.47 3.33
C PHE A 16 -13.28 -11.55 2.11
N THR A 17 -14.35 -10.76 2.09
CA THR A 17 -15.29 -10.69 0.95
C THR A 17 -15.27 -9.27 0.38
N PRO A 18 -14.48 -9.02 -0.69
CA PRO A 18 -14.45 -7.72 -1.35
C PRO A 18 -15.82 -7.43 -1.97
N SER A 19 -16.38 -6.25 -1.67
CA SER A 19 -17.67 -5.81 -2.23
C SER A 19 -17.44 -5.04 -3.53
N VAL A 20 -18.00 -5.53 -4.64
CA VAL A 20 -18.10 -4.78 -5.91
C VAL A 20 -19.54 -4.37 -6.25
N GLU A 21 -20.43 -4.29 -5.25
CA GLU A 21 -21.81 -3.82 -5.49
C GLU A 21 -21.78 -2.45 -6.20
N GLY A 22 -22.22 -2.45 -7.47
CA GLY A 22 -22.17 -1.29 -8.39
C GLY A 22 -21.22 -1.42 -9.58
N TYR A 23 -20.43 -2.48 -9.69
CA TYR A 23 -19.65 -2.78 -10.89
C TYR A 23 -20.54 -3.40 -11.97
N ILE A 24 -20.64 -2.73 -13.12
CA ILE A 24 -21.31 -3.27 -14.31
C ILE A 24 -20.19 -3.71 -15.25
N PRO A 25 -19.96 -5.02 -15.43
CA PRO A 25 -18.96 -5.49 -16.39
C PRO A 25 -19.35 -4.99 -17.80
N PRO A 26 -18.44 -4.40 -18.57
CA PRO A 26 -18.70 -4.07 -19.96
C PRO A 26 -19.07 -5.34 -20.73
N SER A 27 -20.10 -5.26 -21.56
CA SER A 27 -20.69 -6.42 -22.24
C SER A 27 -19.84 -6.99 -23.40
N ASN A 28 -18.73 -6.34 -23.74
CA ASN A 28 -17.76 -6.77 -24.75
C ASN A 28 -16.39 -6.28 -24.30
N LEU A 29 -15.55 -7.18 -23.80
CA LEU A 29 -14.18 -6.88 -23.40
C LEU A 29 -13.28 -7.91 -24.06
N ASP A 30 -12.60 -7.46 -25.10
CA ASP A 30 -11.38 -8.06 -25.62
C ASP A 30 -10.27 -7.42 -24.78
N VAL A 31 -10.02 -7.98 -23.59
CA VAL A 31 -9.02 -7.44 -22.66
C VAL A 31 -7.78 -8.28 -22.79
N ASP A 32 -6.71 -7.62 -23.20
CA ASP A 32 -5.40 -8.21 -23.29
C ASP A 32 -4.79 -8.31 -21.88
N VAL A 33 -4.28 -9.48 -21.50
CA VAL A 33 -3.58 -9.68 -20.22
C VAL A 33 -2.34 -8.78 -20.14
N TRP A 34 -1.77 -8.39 -21.28
CA TRP A 34 -0.68 -7.41 -21.32
C TRP A 34 -1.10 -6.04 -20.75
N GLU A 35 -2.37 -5.63 -20.84
CA GLU A 35 -2.86 -4.39 -20.19
C GLU A 35 -2.74 -4.45 -18.66
N LEU A 36 -2.79 -5.65 -18.06
CA LEU A 36 -2.61 -5.83 -16.62
C LEU A 36 -1.16 -5.58 -16.21
N LEU A 37 -0.20 -6.05 -17.02
CA LEU A 37 1.24 -5.82 -16.82
C LEU A 37 1.61 -4.36 -17.08
N GLU A 38 1.04 -3.72 -18.10
CA GLU A 38 1.20 -2.28 -18.31
C GLU A 38 0.58 -1.48 -17.15
N CYS A 39 -0.57 -1.92 -16.62
CA CYS A 39 -1.15 -1.29 -15.44
C CYS A 39 -0.25 -1.40 -14.21
N LEU A 40 0.51 -2.50 -14.06
CA LEU A 40 1.45 -2.75 -12.96
C LEU A 40 2.63 -1.76 -13.00
N ASP A 41 3.23 -1.55 -14.17
CA ASP A 41 4.32 -0.59 -14.34
C ASP A 41 3.85 0.86 -14.11
N ASP A 42 2.59 1.13 -14.41
CA ASP A 42 1.92 2.42 -14.22
C ASP A 42 1.27 2.61 -12.83
N LEU A 43 1.40 1.66 -11.90
CA LEU A 43 0.91 1.79 -10.51
C LEU A 43 1.70 2.87 -9.76
N GLN A 44 1.46 4.12 -10.11
CA GLN A 44 1.80 5.25 -9.28
C GLN A 44 0.70 5.35 -8.22
N GLY A 45 1.07 5.44 -6.94
CA GLY A 45 0.15 5.60 -5.81
C GLY A 45 -0.59 6.96 -5.81
N GLY A 46 -1.28 7.30 -6.89
CA GLY A 46 -1.88 8.60 -7.21
C GLY A 46 -3.15 8.92 -6.42
N GLY A 47 -3.51 8.08 -5.45
CA GLY A 47 -4.54 8.37 -4.48
C GLY A 47 -4.21 9.51 -3.57
N THR A 48 -5.04 10.54 -3.55
CA THR A 48 -4.91 11.60 -2.55
C THR A 48 -5.50 11.11 -1.23
N ILE A 49 -4.64 10.82 -0.24
CA ILE A 49 -5.02 10.45 1.14
C ILE A 49 -5.79 11.56 1.87
N ALA A 50 -5.76 12.79 1.36
CA ALA A 50 -6.58 13.89 1.80
C ALA A 50 -6.82 14.88 0.67
N ASN A 51 -7.89 15.65 0.78
CA ASN A 51 -8.20 16.73 -0.14
C ASN A 51 -8.40 18.05 0.59
N LEU A 52 -7.80 19.10 0.02
CA LEU A 52 -7.92 20.47 0.52
C LEU A 52 -8.78 21.30 -0.44
N PHE A 53 -9.84 21.89 0.09
CA PHE A 53 -10.62 22.93 -0.56
C PHE A 53 -10.53 24.22 0.26
N VAL A 54 -10.27 25.34 -0.41
CA VAL A 54 -10.12 26.66 0.24
C VAL A 54 -11.24 27.56 -0.24
N SER A 55 -12.05 28.04 0.70
CA SER A 55 -13.10 29.03 0.43
C SER A 55 -12.61 30.41 0.83
N SER A 56 -12.62 31.34 -0.14
CA SER A 56 -12.45 32.77 0.11
C SER A 56 -13.73 33.45 0.60
N ASP A 57 -14.91 32.81 0.41
CA ASP A 57 -16.15 33.24 1.05
C ASP A 57 -16.08 32.87 2.53
N THR A 58 -15.84 33.87 3.38
CA THR A 58 -15.78 33.75 4.83
C THR A 58 -17.12 34.03 5.47
N THR A 59 -18.11 33.23 5.11
CA THR A 59 -19.35 33.19 5.88
C THR A 59 -19.05 32.74 7.31
N ASN A 60 -19.05 33.68 8.24
CA ASN A 60 -18.77 33.41 9.66
C ASN A 60 -19.89 32.50 10.23
N PRO A 61 -19.58 31.31 10.79
CA PRO A 61 -20.59 30.43 11.41
C PRO A 61 -21.40 31.10 12.52
N GLY A 62 -20.86 32.16 13.13
CA GLY A 62 -21.42 32.80 14.31
C GLY A 62 -21.46 31.81 15.47
N VAL A 63 -20.33 31.18 15.79
CA VAL A 63 -20.23 30.21 16.88
C VAL A 63 -20.59 30.88 18.19
N VAL A 64 -21.62 30.35 18.87
CA VAL A 64 -22.07 30.79 20.19
C VAL A 64 -21.93 29.63 21.17
N PHE A 65 -21.21 29.84 22.28
CA PHE A 65 -21.19 28.92 23.42
C PHE A 65 -21.42 29.72 24.71
N LYS A 66 -22.22 29.18 25.64
CA LYS A 66 -22.60 29.86 26.90
C LYS A 66 -23.05 31.33 26.69
N ASN A 67 -23.88 31.59 25.67
CA ASN A 67 -24.38 32.91 25.30
C ASN A 67 -23.31 33.94 24.91
N LYS A 68 -22.09 33.49 24.55
CA LYS A 68 -21.02 34.33 24.02
C LYS A 68 -20.71 33.93 22.59
N MET A 69 -20.68 34.91 21.71
CA MET A 69 -20.26 34.74 20.33
C MET A 69 -18.73 34.78 20.25
N VAL A 70 -18.14 33.83 19.52
CA VAL A 70 -16.72 33.79 19.22
C VAL A 70 -16.45 34.74 18.05
N SER A 71 -15.49 35.66 18.22
CA SER A 71 -15.09 36.51 17.12
C SER A 71 -14.16 35.76 16.15
N LEU A 72 -14.35 35.96 14.85
CA LEU A 72 -13.47 35.46 13.81
C LEU A 72 -12.92 36.67 13.01
N PRO A 73 -11.62 36.72 12.70
CA PRO A 73 -10.62 35.69 12.97
C PRO A 73 -10.33 35.47 14.47
N LEU A 74 -10.08 34.23 14.89
CA LEU A 74 -9.94 33.85 16.30
C LEU A 74 -8.91 34.72 17.02
N THR A 75 -9.29 35.31 18.15
CA THR A 75 -8.40 36.09 19.02
C THR A 75 -7.87 35.25 20.19
N GLU A 76 -6.74 35.66 20.78
CA GLU A 76 -6.20 34.99 21.98
C GLU A 76 -7.19 35.03 23.17
N LEU A 77 -7.95 36.13 23.30
CA LEU A 77 -8.97 36.28 24.33
C LEU A 77 -10.09 35.24 24.15
N ASP A 78 -10.56 35.06 22.91
CA ASP A 78 -11.59 34.08 22.60
C ASP A 78 -11.08 32.65 22.73
N ALA A 79 -9.83 32.39 22.33
CA ALA A 79 -9.18 31.09 22.53
C ALA A 79 -9.11 30.74 24.03
N LYS A 80 -8.68 31.67 24.89
CA LYS A 80 -8.67 31.48 26.36
C LYS A 80 -10.08 31.27 26.91
N ALA A 81 -11.06 32.03 26.41
CA ALA A 81 -12.45 31.85 26.80
C ALA A 81 -12.96 30.46 26.39
N PHE A 82 -12.58 29.97 25.21
CA PHE A 82 -12.90 28.63 24.74
C PHE A 82 -12.28 27.57 25.66
N ALA A 83 -10.98 27.66 25.95
CA ALA A 83 -10.27 26.73 26.84
C ALA A 83 -10.91 26.59 28.23
N LYS A 84 -11.40 27.70 28.80
CA LYS A 84 -12.08 27.69 30.10
C LYS A 84 -13.38 26.87 30.09
N ASN A 85 -13.97 26.67 28.92
CA ASN A 85 -15.28 26.04 28.76
C ASN A 85 -15.23 24.69 28.05
N GLY A 86 -14.18 24.45 27.25
CA GLY A 86 -13.89 23.18 26.59
C GLY A 86 -13.40 22.10 27.55
N VAL A 87 -13.52 20.86 27.11
CA VAL A 87 -12.86 19.72 27.74
C VAL A 87 -11.46 19.65 27.17
N MET A 88 -10.44 19.62 28.04
CA MET A 88 -9.06 19.41 27.59
C MET A 88 -8.90 17.94 27.18
N VAL A 89 -8.66 17.70 25.89
CA VAL A 89 -8.50 16.34 25.34
C VAL A 89 -7.03 15.96 25.18
N ASP A 90 -6.17 16.95 25.00
CA ASP A 90 -4.71 16.83 24.95
C ASP A 90 -4.10 18.15 25.45
N ASN A 91 -2.79 18.18 25.68
CA ASN A 91 -2.06 19.33 26.18
C ASN A 91 -2.33 20.58 25.32
N ARG A 92 -3.18 21.47 25.85
CA ARG A 92 -3.64 22.72 25.21
C ARG A 92 -4.58 22.57 24.01
N VAL A 93 -5.16 21.39 23.86
CA VAL A 93 -6.27 21.12 22.93
C VAL A 93 -7.55 21.06 23.73
N TYR A 94 -8.51 21.90 23.36
CA TYR A 94 -9.79 21.99 24.03
C TYR A 94 -10.90 21.70 23.03
N GLU A 95 -11.81 20.80 23.40
CA GLU A 95 -12.92 20.38 22.56
C GLU A 95 -14.27 20.72 23.21
N LEU A 96 -15.22 21.16 22.39
CA LEU A 96 -16.62 21.31 22.76
C LEU A 96 -17.48 20.41 21.86
N ASP A 97 -18.27 19.56 22.51
CA ASP A 97 -19.33 18.79 21.87
C ASP A 97 -20.40 19.70 21.25
N VAL A 98 -21.02 19.25 20.15
CA VAL A 98 -22.08 19.97 19.42
C VAL A 98 -23.24 20.45 20.30
N GLN A 99 -23.53 19.78 21.43
CA GLN A 99 -24.57 20.22 22.37
C GLN A 99 -24.18 21.46 23.19
N LYS A 100 -22.89 21.79 23.26
CA LYS A 100 -22.35 22.90 24.07
C LYS A 100 -22.16 24.19 23.29
N PHE A 101 -22.35 24.16 21.97
CA PHE A 101 -22.26 25.34 21.11
C PHE A 101 -23.34 25.32 20.02
N SER A 102 -23.49 26.43 19.31
CA SER A 102 -24.38 26.53 18.16
C SER A 102 -23.76 27.46 17.11
N CYS A 103 -24.11 27.27 15.84
CA CYS A 103 -23.77 28.19 14.77
C CYS A 103 -25.00 29.08 14.52
N SER A 104 -24.90 30.36 14.88
CA SER A 104 -26.04 31.30 14.83
C SER A 104 -26.31 31.88 13.44
N ASN A 105 -25.37 31.75 12.50
CA ASN A 105 -25.56 32.23 11.14
C ASN A 105 -26.44 31.25 10.33
N PRO A 106 -27.64 31.64 9.85
CA PRO A 106 -28.54 30.74 9.14
C PRO A 106 -28.01 30.27 7.77
N ARG A 107 -27.00 30.96 7.21
CA ARG A 107 -26.34 30.55 5.95
C ARG A 107 -25.23 29.52 6.17
N TRP A 108 -24.83 29.29 7.42
CA TRP A 108 -23.69 28.45 7.73
C TRP A 108 -23.87 27.02 7.22
N GLU A 109 -25.04 26.42 7.43
CA GLU A 109 -25.28 25.03 7.04
C GLU A 109 -25.12 24.82 5.53
N SER A 110 -25.64 25.73 4.70
CA SER A 110 -25.47 25.66 3.24
C SER A 110 -24.02 25.82 2.81
N VAL A 111 -23.27 26.73 3.45
CA VAL A 111 -21.85 26.96 3.13
C VAL A 111 -20.99 25.80 3.56
N ALA A 112 -21.21 25.28 4.77
CA ALA A 112 -20.51 24.12 5.30
C ALA A 112 -20.75 22.89 4.43
N ARG A 113 -22.00 22.65 4.02
CA ARG A 113 -22.35 21.55 3.11
C ARG A 113 -21.63 21.69 1.76
N ALA A 114 -21.69 22.86 1.12
CA ALA A 114 -21.03 23.08 -0.17
C ALA A 114 -19.49 22.93 -0.08
N GLY A 115 -18.88 23.40 1.01
CA GLY A 115 -17.45 23.22 1.26
C GLY A 115 -17.06 21.78 1.55
N VAL A 116 -17.88 21.03 2.29
CA VAL A 116 -17.71 19.58 2.49
C VAL A 116 -17.81 18.84 1.16
N ASP A 117 -18.84 19.13 0.35
CA ASP A 117 -19.02 18.54 -0.97
C ASP A 117 -17.80 18.82 -1.87
N SER A 118 -17.28 20.05 -1.84
CA SER A 118 -16.12 20.45 -2.64
C SER A 118 -14.83 19.76 -2.18
N ALA A 119 -14.63 19.59 -0.87
CA ALA A 119 -13.49 18.85 -0.33
C ALA A 119 -13.56 17.35 -0.70
N LEU A 120 -14.75 16.80 -0.87
CA LEU A 120 -14.98 15.41 -1.27
C LEU A 120 -15.09 15.21 -2.79
N ALA A 121 -15.14 16.27 -3.60
CA ALA A 121 -15.40 16.19 -5.04
C ALA A 121 -14.32 15.44 -5.83
N LYS A 122 -13.08 15.39 -5.32
CA LYS A 122 -11.96 14.64 -5.92
C LYS A 122 -11.97 13.15 -5.59
N THR A 123 -12.96 12.72 -4.82
CA THR A 123 -13.12 11.34 -4.37
C THR A 123 -14.17 10.64 -5.23
N ARG A 124 -14.23 9.30 -5.22
CA ARG A 124 -15.28 8.56 -5.92
C ARG A 124 -16.65 9.11 -5.48
N PRO A 125 -17.52 9.53 -6.42
CA PRO A 125 -18.77 10.17 -6.07
C PRO A 125 -19.68 9.17 -5.34
N VAL A 126 -19.75 9.30 -4.01
CA VAL A 126 -20.66 8.54 -3.16
C VAL A 126 -21.65 9.50 -2.51
N SER A 127 -22.92 9.12 -2.56
CA SER A 127 -23.98 9.86 -1.87
C SER A 127 -23.73 9.82 -0.37
N HIS A 128 -23.58 10.99 0.24
CA HIS A 128 -23.15 11.11 1.62
C HIS A 128 -24.02 12.09 2.42
N THR A 129 -23.92 11.97 3.74
CA THR A 129 -24.37 12.95 4.74
C THR A 129 -23.18 13.38 5.57
N ALA A 130 -23.09 14.64 5.93
CA ALA A 130 -22.13 15.14 6.90
C ALA A 130 -22.85 15.65 8.15
N SER A 131 -22.33 15.32 9.32
CA SER A 131 -22.84 15.80 10.61
C SER A 131 -21.75 16.52 11.37
N LEU A 132 -22.04 17.73 11.85
CA LEU A 132 -21.18 18.45 12.77
C LEU A 132 -21.16 17.74 14.12
N THR A 133 -19.99 17.39 14.63
CA THR A 133 -19.86 16.64 15.90
C THR A 133 -19.23 17.45 17.01
N SER A 134 -18.23 18.25 16.69
CA SER A 134 -17.52 19.04 17.68
C SER A 134 -16.83 20.24 17.07
N ILE A 135 -16.39 21.13 17.95
CA ILE A 135 -15.50 22.24 17.65
C ILE A 135 -14.29 22.15 18.57
N THR A 136 -13.10 22.30 18.00
CA THR A 136 -11.84 22.14 18.71
C THR A 136 -10.99 23.39 18.56
N ALA A 137 -10.49 23.88 19.68
CA ALA A 137 -9.50 24.95 19.75
C ALA A 137 -8.14 24.38 20.15
N VAL A 138 -7.13 24.70 19.36
CA VAL A 138 -5.73 24.38 19.66
C VAL A 138 -5.04 25.68 20.04
N ILE A 139 -4.50 25.74 21.25
CA ILE A 139 -3.93 26.96 21.82
C ILE A 139 -2.44 26.74 22.06
N ALA A 140 -1.60 27.42 21.29
CA ALA A 140 -0.14 27.35 21.31
C ALA A 140 0.49 26.14 20.62
N SER A 141 1.84 26.11 20.65
CA SER A 141 2.68 25.18 19.89
C SER A 141 2.53 23.74 20.31
N GLY A 142 2.47 22.87 19.31
CA GLY A 142 2.61 21.43 19.49
C GLY A 142 2.16 20.67 18.25
N ALA A 143 2.49 19.39 18.24
CA ALA A 143 1.85 18.42 17.37
C ALA A 143 0.62 17.88 18.09
N GLN A 144 -0.56 18.07 17.51
CA GLN A 144 -1.78 17.41 17.96
C GLN A 144 -2.05 16.22 17.05
N SER A 145 -2.08 15.01 17.60
CA SER A 145 -2.63 13.86 16.88
C SER A 145 -4.15 14.00 16.78
N LEU A 146 -4.72 13.79 15.60
CA LEU A 146 -6.16 13.81 15.39
C LEU A 146 -6.70 12.39 15.39
N ASP A 147 -7.62 12.09 16.30
CA ASP A 147 -8.33 10.82 16.29
C ASP A 147 -9.38 10.80 15.17
N LEU A 148 -9.10 10.01 14.14
CA LEU A 148 -9.93 9.81 12.95
C LEU A 148 -10.47 8.38 12.85
N HIS A 149 -10.61 7.67 13.98
CA HIS A 149 -11.19 6.34 13.96
C HIS A 149 -12.66 6.36 13.48
N PRO A 150 -13.09 5.37 12.67
CA PRO A 150 -14.49 5.17 12.34
C PRO A 150 -15.36 5.08 13.59
N VAL A 151 -16.32 5.99 13.76
CA VAL A 151 -17.30 5.89 14.86
C VAL A 151 -18.42 4.89 14.55
N GLN A 152 -18.62 4.55 13.27
CA GLN A 152 -19.56 3.53 12.82
C GLN A 152 -19.22 3.05 11.41
N LYS A 153 -19.80 1.91 10.98
CA LYS A 153 -19.52 1.27 9.69
C LYS A 153 -19.73 2.17 8.46
N SER A 154 -20.65 3.14 8.55
CA SER A 154 -20.92 4.08 7.45
C SER A 154 -20.01 5.31 7.45
N HIS A 155 -19.24 5.56 8.51
CA HIS A 155 -18.28 6.66 8.60
C HIS A 155 -17.03 6.32 7.79
N TYR A 156 -16.72 7.13 6.78
CA TYR A 156 -15.58 6.85 5.89
C TYR A 156 -14.62 8.04 5.76
N ALA A 157 -15.03 9.24 6.16
CA ALA A 157 -14.17 10.41 6.17
C ALA A 157 -14.60 11.40 7.26
N THR A 158 -13.64 12.18 7.73
CA THR A 158 -13.84 13.36 8.56
C THR A 158 -13.43 14.59 7.75
N VAL A 159 -14.29 15.61 7.70
CA VAL A 159 -13.93 16.92 7.15
C VAL A 159 -13.65 17.88 8.29
N LEU A 160 -12.44 18.43 8.31
CA LEU A 160 -12.06 19.54 9.18
C LEU A 160 -12.37 20.84 8.47
N VAL A 161 -13.14 21.72 9.11
CA VAL A 161 -13.37 23.08 8.63
C VAL A 161 -12.60 24.04 9.52
N ILE A 162 -11.42 24.43 9.07
CA ILE A 162 -10.54 25.36 9.79
C ILE A 162 -11.07 26.77 9.55
N LEU A 163 -11.41 27.43 10.66
CA LEU A 163 -12.00 28.76 10.64
C LEU A 163 -10.92 29.84 10.54
N PRO A 164 -11.27 31.03 10.03
CA PRO A 164 -10.33 32.15 9.92
C PRO A 164 -9.65 32.46 11.26
N SER A 165 -8.35 32.71 11.23
CA SER A 165 -7.54 33.06 12.41
C SER A 165 -6.44 34.05 12.04
N GLN A 166 -6.05 34.90 13.00
CA GLN A 166 -5.18 36.05 12.71
C GLN A 166 -3.73 35.66 12.41
N ARG A 167 -3.27 34.53 12.95
CA ARG A 167 -1.90 34.03 12.82
C ARG A 167 -1.96 32.52 12.72
N THR A 168 -1.65 32.00 11.54
CA THR A 168 -1.58 30.56 11.32
C THR A 168 -0.36 30.21 10.51
N SER A 169 0.69 29.81 11.23
CA SER A 169 1.64 28.84 10.74
C SER A 169 1.25 27.44 11.17
N THR A 170 0.29 26.88 10.44
CA THR A 170 -0.25 25.54 10.69
C THR A 170 0.05 24.61 9.53
N THR A 171 0.60 23.45 9.86
CA THR A 171 0.84 22.37 8.91
C THR A 171 0.08 21.14 9.37
N LEU A 172 -0.74 20.57 8.50
CA LEU A 172 -1.40 19.29 8.75
C LEU A 172 -0.60 18.19 8.07
N HIS A 173 0.02 17.32 8.86
CA HIS A 173 0.64 16.09 8.38
C HIS A 173 -0.40 14.98 8.36
N ILE A 174 -0.46 14.24 7.26
CA ILE A 174 -1.36 13.12 7.07
C ILE A 174 -0.50 11.97 6.54
N SER A 175 -0.63 10.79 7.13
CA SER A 175 0.03 9.58 6.67
C SER A 175 -0.94 8.41 6.59
N HIS A 176 -0.71 7.53 5.63
CA HIS A 176 -1.40 6.26 5.51
C HIS A 176 -0.47 5.26 4.83
N GLY A 177 -0.10 4.19 5.55
CA GLY A 177 0.95 3.28 5.10
C GLY A 177 2.24 4.03 4.79
N ASN A 178 2.77 3.85 3.58
CA ASN A 178 4.01 4.50 3.12
C ASN A 178 3.79 5.90 2.50
N GLN A 179 2.55 6.38 2.44
CA GLN A 179 2.23 7.69 1.87
C GLN A 179 2.17 8.75 2.98
N GLY A 180 2.81 9.89 2.73
CA GLY A 180 2.79 11.06 3.61
C GLY A 180 2.48 12.33 2.84
N LEU A 181 1.62 13.18 3.39
CA LEU A 181 1.21 14.46 2.84
C LEU A 181 1.30 15.54 3.91
N ALA A 182 1.96 16.66 3.60
CA ALA A 182 2.03 17.82 4.47
C ALA A 182 1.28 19.00 3.82
N LEU A 183 0.14 19.38 4.38
CA LEU A 183 -0.67 20.51 3.93
C LEU A 183 -0.31 21.75 4.75
N LYS A 184 0.32 22.74 4.10
CA LYS A 184 0.58 24.04 4.72
C LYS A 184 -0.65 24.93 4.57
N LEU A 185 -1.19 25.40 5.70
CA LEU A 185 -2.41 26.23 5.75
C LEU A 185 -2.10 27.73 5.82
N THR A 186 -0.82 28.08 5.89
CA THR A 186 -0.24 29.42 6.02
C THR A 186 -0.50 30.40 4.89
N GLU A 187 -0.57 29.89 3.66
CA GLU A 187 -0.36 30.71 2.46
C GLU A 187 -1.65 31.35 1.92
N THR A 188 -2.79 30.90 2.43
CA THR A 188 -4.11 31.38 2.05
C THR A 188 -4.58 32.41 3.05
N ALA A 189 -5.10 33.54 2.58
CA ALA A 189 -5.41 34.73 3.36
C ALA A 189 -6.02 34.45 4.77
N PRO A 190 -5.74 35.28 5.79
CA PRO A 190 -6.25 35.14 7.18
C PRO A 190 -7.79 35.15 7.28
N PHE A 191 -8.45 35.45 6.17
CA PHE A 191 -9.90 35.41 5.96
C PHE A 191 -10.25 34.32 4.95
N SER A 192 -9.67 33.13 5.09
CA SER A 192 -10.07 31.95 4.30
C SER A 192 -10.56 30.86 5.25
N MET A 193 -11.45 30.02 4.75
CA MET A 193 -11.82 28.76 5.40
C MET A 193 -11.21 27.60 4.64
N HIS A 194 -10.64 26.65 5.37
CA HIS A 194 -10.09 25.43 4.79
C HIS A 194 -10.99 24.27 5.12
N PHE A 195 -11.43 23.55 4.09
CA PHE A 195 -12.16 22.30 4.20
C PHE A 195 -11.18 21.20 3.84
N ILE A 196 -10.84 20.36 4.81
CA ILE A 196 -9.87 19.29 4.65
C ILE A 196 -10.60 17.96 4.85
N ALA A 197 -10.79 17.21 3.77
CA ALA A 197 -11.31 15.86 3.83
C ALA A 197 -10.19 14.88 4.16
N LEU A 198 -10.34 14.17 5.28
CA LEU A 198 -9.44 13.15 5.79
C LEU A 198 -10.18 11.82 5.84
N TYR A 199 -9.67 10.80 5.18
CA TYR A 199 -10.34 9.50 5.20
C TYR A 199 -10.08 8.75 6.50
N THR A 200 -11.03 7.91 6.89
CA THR A 200 -10.81 7.04 8.05
C THR A 200 -9.65 6.08 7.78
N GLY A 201 -8.78 5.91 8.77
CA GLY A 201 -7.59 5.07 8.64
C GLY A 201 -6.31 5.87 8.37
N THR A 202 -6.40 7.16 8.01
CA THR A 202 -5.21 8.02 8.00
C THR A 202 -4.80 8.36 9.43
N GLU A 203 -3.50 8.34 9.68
CA GLU A 203 -2.89 9.02 10.80
C GLU A 203 -2.76 10.50 10.43
N SER A 204 -3.08 11.41 11.35
CA SER A 204 -2.89 12.83 11.06
C SER A 204 -2.48 13.61 12.30
N ALA A 205 -1.56 14.54 12.09
CA ALA A 205 -1.00 15.40 13.11
C ALA A 205 -1.06 16.85 12.67
N LEU A 206 -1.74 17.68 13.45
CA LEU A 206 -1.86 19.11 13.22
C LEU A 206 -0.76 19.84 14.01
N LEU A 207 0.21 20.38 13.28
CA LEU A 207 1.31 21.18 13.83
C LEU A 207 0.90 22.65 13.86
N VAL A 208 0.78 23.23 15.05
CA VAL A 208 0.51 24.66 15.23
C VAL A 208 1.78 25.35 15.71
N SER A 209 2.12 26.49 15.12
CA SER A 209 3.31 27.25 15.50
C SER A 209 3.17 27.93 16.87
N PRO A 210 4.28 28.19 17.59
CA PRO A 210 4.25 28.88 18.86
C PRO A 210 3.60 30.26 18.79
N GLY A 211 2.62 30.51 19.67
CA GLY A 211 1.88 31.76 19.73
C GLY A 211 0.64 31.83 18.84
N ASP A 212 0.42 30.82 18.01
CA ASP A 212 -0.78 30.71 17.17
C ASP A 212 -1.91 29.99 17.90
N SER A 213 -3.13 30.21 17.41
CA SER A 213 -4.31 29.49 17.88
C SER A 213 -5.26 29.28 16.72
N ILE A 214 -5.78 28.07 16.62
CA ILE A 214 -6.73 27.70 15.56
C ILE A 214 -8.02 27.20 16.18
N LEU A 215 -9.11 27.40 15.44
CA LEU A 215 -10.41 26.85 15.73
C LEU A 215 -10.87 26.08 14.50
N TYR A 216 -11.25 24.81 14.67
CA TYR A 216 -11.80 24.03 13.59
C TYR A 216 -13.07 23.29 14.01
N LEU A 217 -13.97 23.13 13.06
CA LEU A 217 -15.18 22.31 13.20
C LEU A 217 -14.92 20.92 12.64
N LYS A 218 -15.35 19.89 13.34
CA LYS A 218 -15.23 18.49 12.91
C LYS A 218 -16.57 18.02 12.35
N TYR A 219 -16.58 17.64 11.07
CA TYR A 219 -17.73 17.00 10.43
C TYR A 219 -17.41 15.54 10.16
N GLN A 220 -18.25 14.64 10.63
CA GLN A 220 -18.18 13.22 10.27
C GLN A 220 -19.01 12.97 9.03
N VAL A 221 -18.42 12.28 8.05
CA VAL A 221 -19.03 12.00 6.76
C VAL A 221 -19.43 10.53 6.68
N PHE A 222 -20.72 10.31 6.44
CA PHE A 222 -21.32 8.99 6.37
C PHE A 222 -21.87 8.74 4.98
N LYS A 223 -21.72 7.51 4.49
CA LYS A 223 -22.43 7.09 3.28
C LYS A 223 -23.93 6.98 3.54
N LYS A 224 -24.73 7.43 2.58
CA LYS A 224 -26.20 7.29 2.60
C LYS A 224 -26.63 5.90 2.18
N ASP A 225 -25.99 5.38 1.14
CA ASP A 225 -26.33 4.08 0.57
C ASP A 225 -25.63 2.97 1.36
N LYS A 226 -26.41 1.97 1.78
CA LYS A 226 -25.89 0.81 2.54
C LYS A 226 -25.23 -0.22 1.61
N PHE A 227 -25.64 -0.26 0.34
CA PHE A 227 -25.18 -1.20 -0.67
C PHE A 227 -23.92 -0.70 -1.39
N VAL A 228 -23.72 0.62 -1.48
CA VAL A 228 -22.46 1.16 -2.02
C VAL A 228 -21.35 0.94 -0.99
N PRO A 229 -20.21 0.33 -1.36
CA PRO A 229 -19.03 0.22 -0.50
C PRO A 229 -18.63 1.59 0.06
N SER A 230 -18.16 1.61 1.31
CA SER A 230 -17.62 2.85 1.86
C SER A 230 -16.34 3.18 1.10
N PRO A 231 -16.13 4.42 0.61
CA PRO A 231 -14.85 4.82 0.05
C PRO A 231 -13.75 4.47 1.06
N CYS A 232 -12.85 3.59 0.67
CA CYS A 232 -11.71 3.24 1.50
C CYS A 232 -10.45 3.91 0.95
N LEU A 233 -9.44 4.07 1.80
CA LEU A 233 -8.15 4.57 1.34
C LEU A 233 -7.54 3.67 0.26
N ALA A 234 -7.88 2.38 0.20
CA ALA A 234 -7.50 1.50 -0.90
C ALA A 234 -8.16 1.87 -2.24
N ASP A 235 -9.41 2.38 -2.21
CA ASP A 235 -10.07 2.98 -3.39
C ASP A 235 -9.40 4.29 -3.79
N ALA A 236 -8.89 5.05 -2.81
CA ALA A 236 -8.14 6.27 -3.06
C ALA A 236 -6.78 5.92 -3.66
N THR A 237 -6.01 4.99 -3.09
CA THR A 237 -4.70 4.57 -3.58
C THR A 237 -4.74 3.90 -4.94
N GLY A 238 -5.94 3.58 -5.46
CA GLY A 238 -6.16 3.30 -6.87
C GLY A 238 -5.92 1.85 -7.22
N ALA A 239 -6.69 0.91 -6.65
CA ALA A 239 -6.92 -0.33 -7.39
C ALA A 239 -7.63 0.10 -8.67
N ARG A 240 -6.82 0.24 -9.73
CA ARG A 240 -7.25 0.71 -11.03
C ARG A 240 -8.52 -0.07 -11.39
N PRO A 241 -9.67 0.57 -11.67
CA PRO A 241 -10.88 -0.15 -12.10
C PRO A 241 -10.61 -1.05 -13.31
N GLU A 242 -9.55 -0.77 -14.06
CA GLU A 242 -8.95 -1.59 -15.10
C GLU A 242 -8.53 -2.98 -14.57
N ILE A 243 -7.85 -3.09 -13.42
CA ILE A 243 -7.44 -4.38 -12.84
C ILE A 243 -8.66 -5.25 -12.52
N ALA A 244 -9.69 -4.66 -11.89
CA ALA A 244 -10.94 -5.37 -11.64
C ALA A 244 -11.63 -5.81 -12.94
N THR A 245 -11.50 -5.02 -14.00
CA THR A 245 -12.05 -5.33 -15.32
C THR A 245 -11.30 -6.46 -16.00
N VAL A 246 -9.97 -6.52 -15.87
CA VAL A 246 -9.16 -7.65 -16.34
C VAL A 246 -9.57 -8.92 -15.62
N PHE A 247 -9.68 -8.92 -14.29
CA PHE A 247 -10.10 -10.11 -13.53
C PHE A 247 -11.52 -10.57 -13.90
N ALA A 248 -12.45 -9.64 -14.10
CA ALA A 248 -13.81 -9.95 -14.55
C ALA A 248 -13.81 -10.59 -15.94
N ALA A 249 -13.02 -10.03 -16.87
CA ALA A 249 -12.88 -10.55 -18.24
C ALA A 249 -12.23 -11.94 -18.21
N TRP A 250 -11.13 -12.11 -17.48
CA TRP A 250 -10.42 -13.38 -17.34
C TRP A 250 -11.35 -14.47 -16.79
N ARG A 251 -12.10 -14.19 -15.72
CA ARG A 251 -13.07 -15.17 -15.16
C ARG A 251 -14.19 -15.52 -16.13
N SER A 252 -14.70 -14.53 -16.85
CA SER A 252 -15.77 -14.73 -17.84
C SER A 252 -15.30 -15.64 -18.97
N SER A 253 -14.08 -15.43 -19.46
CA SER A 253 -13.50 -16.24 -20.54
C SER A 253 -13.21 -17.67 -20.11
N LEU A 254 -12.67 -17.87 -18.89
CA LEU A 254 -12.51 -19.20 -18.29
C LEU A 254 -13.85 -19.95 -18.19
N SER A 255 -14.90 -19.25 -17.74
CA SER A 255 -16.24 -19.84 -17.58
C SER A 255 -16.91 -20.20 -18.91
N ALA A 256 -16.64 -19.43 -19.95
CA ALA A 256 -17.20 -19.68 -21.29
C ALA A 256 -16.51 -20.85 -22.01
N GLY A 257 -15.40 -21.38 -21.45
CA GLY A 257 -14.59 -22.43 -22.08
C GLY A 257 -14.01 -22.00 -23.43
N VAL A 258 -14.01 -20.69 -23.71
CA VAL A 258 -13.51 -20.16 -24.96
C VAL A 258 -12.00 -20.10 -24.84
N LYS A 259 -11.32 -21.11 -25.38
CA LYS A 259 -9.90 -21.01 -25.70
C LYS A 259 -9.77 -20.04 -26.88
N VAL A 260 -9.88 -18.74 -26.62
CA VAL A 260 -9.59 -17.71 -27.62
C VAL A 260 -8.08 -17.79 -27.88
N ASN A 261 -7.68 -18.51 -28.92
CA ASN A 261 -6.33 -18.49 -29.52
C ASN A 261 -5.14 -18.45 -28.53
N ASP A 262 -4.99 -19.43 -27.65
CA ASP A 262 -3.83 -19.55 -26.73
C ASP A 262 -3.51 -18.29 -25.89
N SER A 263 -4.43 -17.31 -25.81
CA SER A 263 -4.13 -15.97 -25.31
C SER A 263 -4.48 -15.76 -23.83
N ILE A 264 -5.25 -16.67 -23.25
CA ILE A 264 -5.67 -16.56 -21.85
C ILE A 264 -4.75 -17.46 -21.03
N PRO A 265 -3.91 -16.90 -20.14
CA PRO A 265 -3.03 -17.70 -19.32
C PRO A 265 -3.84 -18.47 -18.27
N ASP A 266 -3.35 -19.66 -17.93
CA ASP A 266 -3.88 -20.47 -16.84
C ASP A 266 -3.52 -19.87 -15.47
N HIS A 267 -2.43 -19.12 -15.40
CA HIS A 267 -1.92 -18.46 -14.21
C HIS A 267 -1.11 -17.22 -14.58
N ILE A 268 -1.07 -16.22 -13.69
CA ILE A 268 -0.18 -15.05 -13.83
C ILE A 268 0.93 -15.20 -12.80
N ILE A 269 2.18 -15.11 -13.25
CA ILE A 269 3.37 -15.10 -12.39
C ILE A 269 3.98 -13.70 -12.50
N TYR A 270 4.15 -13.03 -11.37
CA TYR A 270 4.71 -11.68 -11.30
C TYR A 270 5.82 -11.63 -10.26
N GLN A 271 7.04 -11.28 -10.68
CA GLN A 271 8.19 -11.18 -9.76
C GLN A 271 8.05 -9.96 -8.85
N LEU A 272 8.21 -10.16 -7.55
CA LEU A 272 8.25 -9.09 -6.56
C LEU A 272 9.67 -8.49 -6.48
N ASP A 273 9.77 -7.18 -6.24
CA ASP A 273 11.07 -6.48 -6.17
C ASP A 273 11.85 -6.81 -4.90
N GLY A 274 11.17 -7.17 -3.81
CA GLY A 274 11.78 -7.47 -2.53
C GLY A 274 12.35 -8.89 -2.43
N THR A 275 13.43 -9.03 -1.67
CA THR A 275 13.95 -10.34 -1.23
C THR A 275 13.34 -10.71 0.12
N TYR A 276 12.67 -11.86 0.17
CA TYR A 276 11.98 -12.35 1.36
C TYR A 276 12.59 -13.66 1.83
N ALA A 277 12.57 -13.89 3.15
CA ALA A 277 12.90 -15.20 3.69
C ALA A 277 11.85 -16.23 3.26
N ASN A 278 12.22 -17.51 3.22
CA ASN A 278 11.30 -18.58 2.83
C ASN A 278 10.15 -18.68 3.84
N GLY A 279 8.92 -18.83 3.33
CA GLY A 279 7.71 -18.97 4.15
C GLY A 279 7.22 -17.66 4.78
N VAL A 280 7.51 -16.52 4.14
CA VAL A 280 7.01 -15.22 4.56
C VAL A 280 5.54 -15.07 4.10
N ASP A 281 4.66 -14.78 5.06
CA ASP A 281 3.27 -14.44 4.78
C ASP A 281 3.14 -13.05 4.13
N ALA A 282 1.92 -12.69 3.70
CA ALA A 282 1.69 -11.35 3.13
C ALA A 282 2.03 -10.21 4.11
N ILE A 283 2.09 -10.49 5.42
CA ILE A 283 2.43 -9.52 6.46
C ILE A 283 3.93 -9.24 6.47
N GLY A 284 4.77 -10.26 6.24
CA GLY A 284 6.22 -10.12 6.18
C GLY A 284 6.74 -9.52 4.87
N ILE A 285 5.88 -9.27 3.88
CA ILE A 285 6.22 -8.49 2.69
C ILE A 285 6.43 -7.04 3.10
N THR A 286 7.68 -6.60 3.18
CA THR A 286 8.06 -5.26 3.67
C THR A 286 8.34 -4.25 2.56
N HIS A 287 8.62 -4.70 1.33
CA HIS A 287 8.99 -3.80 0.24
C HIS A 287 7.77 -2.92 -0.18
N PRO A 288 7.92 -1.59 -0.24
CA PRO A 288 6.79 -0.70 -0.49
C PRO A 288 6.02 -0.92 -1.80
N LYS A 289 6.72 -1.25 -2.88
CA LYS A 289 6.09 -1.51 -4.19
C LYS A 289 5.28 -2.81 -4.16
N ASP A 290 5.84 -3.86 -3.57
CA ASP A 290 5.22 -5.18 -3.51
C ASP A 290 3.94 -5.15 -2.67
N LYS A 291 3.97 -4.39 -1.55
CA LYS A 291 2.77 -4.08 -0.76
C LYS A 291 1.70 -3.38 -1.60
N LEU A 292 2.10 -2.45 -2.47
CA LEU A 292 1.19 -1.72 -3.33
C LEU A 292 0.56 -2.67 -4.36
N VAL A 293 1.37 -3.49 -5.03
CA VAL A 293 0.91 -4.53 -5.96
C VAL A 293 -0.09 -5.46 -5.27
N LEU A 294 0.26 -6.04 -4.14
CA LEU A 294 -0.65 -6.91 -3.38
C LEU A 294 -1.94 -6.23 -2.95
N GLY A 295 -1.84 -4.98 -2.48
CA GLY A 295 -2.99 -4.17 -2.10
C GLY A 295 -3.96 -3.91 -3.25
N HIS A 296 -3.46 -3.88 -4.49
CA HIS A 296 -4.28 -3.70 -5.69
C HIS A 296 -4.82 -5.00 -6.28
N PHE A 297 -4.07 -6.10 -6.17
CA PHE A 297 -4.43 -7.38 -6.78
C PHE A 297 -5.30 -8.25 -5.88
N ALA A 298 -4.98 -8.35 -4.59
CA ALA A 298 -5.66 -9.29 -3.69
C ALA A 298 -7.18 -9.04 -3.59
N PRO A 299 -7.67 -7.79 -3.49
CA PRO A 299 -9.10 -7.56 -3.45
C PRO A 299 -9.86 -7.98 -4.72
N PRO A 300 -9.51 -7.53 -5.95
CA PRO A 300 -10.23 -7.95 -7.14
C PRO A 300 -10.02 -9.43 -7.48
N ALA A 301 -8.82 -9.99 -7.31
CA ALA A 301 -8.56 -11.41 -7.58
C ALA A 301 -9.51 -12.29 -6.77
N LYS A 302 -9.53 -12.09 -5.44
CA LYS A 302 -10.43 -12.84 -4.57
C LYS A 302 -11.90 -12.62 -4.92
N HIS A 303 -12.26 -11.40 -5.29
CA HIS A 303 -13.64 -11.09 -5.69
C HIS A 303 -14.11 -11.96 -6.86
N PHE A 304 -13.27 -12.13 -7.88
CA PHE A 304 -13.60 -12.84 -9.10
C PHE A 304 -13.27 -14.34 -9.04
N GLY A 305 -12.98 -14.88 -7.85
CA GLY A 305 -12.71 -16.30 -7.67
C GLY A 305 -11.32 -16.72 -8.15
N PHE A 306 -10.33 -15.86 -7.93
CA PHE A 306 -8.92 -16.19 -8.05
C PHE A 306 -8.29 -16.26 -6.67
N GLU A 307 -7.35 -17.17 -6.52
CA GLU A 307 -6.48 -17.29 -5.37
C GLU A 307 -5.14 -16.62 -5.69
N ILE A 308 -4.57 -15.97 -4.68
CA ILE A 308 -3.24 -15.37 -4.77
C ILE A 308 -2.32 -16.16 -3.85
N LEU A 309 -1.24 -16.64 -4.44
CA LEU A 309 -0.17 -17.38 -3.79
C LEU A 309 1.13 -16.58 -3.89
N LEU A 310 2.03 -16.83 -2.95
CA LEU A 310 3.42 -16.42 -2.97
C LEU A 310 4.26 -17.65 -3.28
N ALA A 311 5.00 -17.61 -4.37
CA ALA A 311 5.97 -18.62 -4.73
C ALA A 311 7.36 -18.13 -4.34
N HIS A 312 7.95 -18.75 -3.32
CA HIS A 312 9.35 -18.55 -2.96
C HIS A 312 10.18 -19.52 -3.77
N VAL A 313 11.08 -18.99 -4.59
CA VAL A 313 11.89 -19.79 -5.51
C VAL A 313 13.34 -19.65 -5.09
N THR A 314 13.92 -20.79 -4.72
CA THR A 314 15.35 -20.94 -4.46
C THR A 314 15.97 -21.51 -5.72
N PHE A 315 16.85 -20.74 -6.32
CA PHE A 315 17.64 -21.15 -7.47
C PHE A 315 19.05 -21.46 -7.01
N THR A 316 19.48 -22.70 -7.23
CA THR A 316 20.81 -23.18 -6.86
C THR A 316 21.56 -23.55 -8.15
N GLU A 317 22.51 -22.71 -8.52
CA GLU A 317 23.46 -23.01 -9.59
C GLU A 317 24.70 -23.63 -8.97
N SER A 318 24.99 -24.88 -9.33
CA SER A 318 26.20 -25.55 -8.90
C SER A 318 27.08 -25.87 -10.10
N SER A 319 28.36 -25.51 -10.01
CA SER A 319 29.37 -25.89 -10.99
C SER A 319 30.45 -26.70 -10.30
N SER A 320 30.85 -27.81 -10.92
CA SER A 320 31.94 -28.64 -10.43
C SER A 320 33.07 -28.70 -11.45
N TRP A 321 34.26 -28.28 -11.03
CA TRP A 321 35.46 -28.27 -11.87
C TRP A 321 36.40 -29.35 -11.37
N GLU A 322 36.72 -30.32 -12.21
CA GLU A 322 37.75 -31.31 -11.92
C GLU A 322 39.09 -30.81 -12.44
N HIS A 323 40.00 -30.48 -11.53
CA HIS A 323 41.38 -30.19 -11.88
C HIS A 323 42.21 -31.48 -11.81
N TYR A 324 42.61 -31.97 -12.98
CA TYR A 324 43.62 -33.02 -13.09
C TYR A 324 45.02 -32.41 -12.99
N ARG A 325 45.75 -32.72 -11.92
CA ARG A 325 47.18 -32.40 -11.83
C ARG A 325 48.00 -33.66 -12.12
N ASP A 326 48.64 -33.69 -13.28
CA ASP A 326 49.56 -34.75 -13.63
C ASP A 326 50.87 -34.60 -12.81
N TYR A 327 51.27 -35.65 -12.11
CA TYR A 327 52.43 -35.63 -11.23
C TYR A 327 53.72 -35.65 -12.08
N LYS A 328 54.13 -34.51 -12.63
CA LYS A 328 55.47 -34.39 -13.17
C LYS A 328 56.46 -34.24 -12.01
N GLU A 329 57.21 -35.32 -11.77
CA GLU A 329 58.37 -35.35 -10.87
C GLU A 329 59.22 -34.09 -11.09
N TYR A 330 59.37 -33.31 -10.02
CA TYR A 330 60.13 -32.06 -9.97
C TYR A 330 61.55 -32.26 -10.51
N ASP A 331 61.88 -31.63 -11.64
CA ASP A 331 63.26 -31.16 -11.83
C ASP A 331 63.49 -30.06 -12.88
N GLU A 332 62.47 -29.43 -13.47
CA GLU A 332 62.71 -28.37 -14.47
C GLU A 332 61.88 -27.11 -14.17
N GLU A 333 62.55 -25.95 -14.20
CA GLU A 333 62.01 -24.60 -14.00
C GLU A 333 60.83 -24.35 -14.95
N TYR A 334 59.60 -24.35 -14.44
CA TYR A 334 58.40 -24.12 -15.25
C TYR A 334 58.14 -22.63 -15.46
N ASP A 335 58.13 -22.22 -16.73
CA ASP A 335 57.48 -21.01 -17.23
C ASP A 335 55.98 -21.07 -16.92
N VAL A 336 55.44 -20.00 -16.35
CA VAL A 336 54.13 -19.92 -15.66
C VAL A 336 52.93 -19.81 -16.62
N ASP A 337 53.13 -19.86 -17.93
CA ASP A 337 52.17 -19.26 -18.88
C ASP A 337 51.23 -20.24 -19.61
N ASP A 338 51.33 -21.56 -19.42
CA ASP A 338 50.45 -22.56 -20.09
C ASP A 338 49.52 -23.30 -19.11
N TYR A 339 48.61 -22.56 -18.47
CA TYR A 339 47.45 -23.16 -17.83
C TYR A 339 46.37 -23.44 -18.90
N GLU A 340 46.36 -24.65 -19.46
CA GLU A 340 45.20 -25.13 -20.22
C GLU A 340 44.01 -25.23 -19.25
N VAL A 341 43.06 -24.31 -19.40
CA VAL A 341 41.77 -24.35 -18.70
C VAL A 341 41.06 -25.62 -19.19
N GLY A 342 40.96 -26.61 -18.29
CA GLY A 342 40.26 -27.87 -18.56
C GLY A 342 38.79 -27.66 -18.94
N ASP A 343 38.21 -28.68 -19.58
CA ASP A 343 36.82 -28.71 -20.03
C ASP A 343 35.86 -28.12 -19.00
N HIS A 344 34.94 -27.27 -19.48
CA HIS A 344 33.97 -26.59 -18.64
C HIS A 344 33.18 -27.60 -17.81
N GLY A 345 33.22 -27.44 -16.48
CA GLY A 345 32.47 -28.28 -15.55
C GLY A 345 30.99 -28.31 -15.88
N GLU A 346 30.32 -29.43 -15.56
CA GLU A 346 28.86 -29.52 -15.64
C GLU A 346 28.25 -28.48 -14.70
N ILE A 347 27.44 -27.58 -15.27
CA ILE A 347 26.61 -26.65 -14.51
C ILE A 347 25.27 -27.35 -14.32
N SER A 348 24.91 -27.62 -13.06
CA SER A 348 23.59 -28.13 -12.72
C SER A 348 22.77 -27.03 -12.06
N LEU A 349 21.51 -26.93 -12.49
CA LEU A 349 20.54 -25.96 -11.99
C LEU A 349 19.46 -26.73 -11.22
N ASP A 350 19.23 -26.31 -9.98
CA ASP A 350 18.15 -26.83 -9.14
C ASP A 350 17.22 -25.67 -8.74
N VAL A 351 15.91 -25.86 -8.96
CA VAL A 351 14.89 -24.84 -8.72
C VAL A 351 13.85 -25.38 -7.75
N GLU A 352 13.95 -24.97 -6.49
CA GLU A 352 12.98 -25.32 -5.45
C GLU A 352 11.93 -24.22 -5.35
N CYS A 353 10.65 -24.59 -5.53
CA CYS A 353 9.52 -23.68 -5.43
C CYS A 353 8.64 -24.05 -4.22
N LEU A 354 8.49 -23.10 -3.29
CA LEU A 354 7.60 -23.23 -2.14
C LEU A 354 6.40 -22.28 -2.30
N LEU A 355 5.20 -22.84 -2.34
CA LEU A 355 3.95 -22.08 -2.46
C LEU A 355 3.35 -21.81 -1.07
N THR A 356 2.97 -20.56 -0.84
CA THR A 356 2.33 -20.10 0.39
C THR A 356 1.14 -19.20 0.06
N ALA A 357 -0.01 -19.42 0.69
CA ALA A 357 -1.15 -18.51 0.58
C ALA A 357 -0.87 -17.18 1.29
N LEU A 358 -1.66 -16.14 1.01
CA LEU A 358 -1.45 -14.80 1.63
C LEU A 358 -1.57 -14.80 3.16
N ASP A 359 -2.20 -15.80 3.76
CA ASP A 359 -2.30 -15.98 5.21
C ASP A 359 -1.10 -16.71 5.84
N GLY A 360 -0.10 -17.11 5.03
CA GLY A 360 1.08 -17.83 5.48
C GLY A 360 0.93 -19.36 5.49
N ASN A 361 -0.23 -19.90 5.11
CA ASN A 361 -0.41 -21.34 5.02
C ASN A 361 0.30 -21.90 3.78
N GLY A 362 1.13 -22.93 3.96
CA GLY A 362 1.76 -23.62 2.84
C GLY A 362 0.72 -24.32 1.96
N VAL A 363 0.87 -24.19 0.63
CA VAL A 363 0.01 -24.83 -0.37
C VAL A 363 0.79 -25.98 -1.00
N ASN A 364 0.25 -27.20 -0.90
CA ASN A 364 0.84 -28.37 -1.52
C ASN A 364 0.20 -28.60 -2.89
N ASP A 365 0.78 -27.98 -3.91
CA ASP A 365 0.45 -28.18 -5.31
C ASP A 365 1.74 -28.40 -6.12
N ASP A 366 2.25 -29.63 -6.06
CA ASP A 366 3.49 -30.03 -6.74
C ASP A 366 3.43 -29.75 -8.26
N GLN A 367 2.24 -29.85 -8.87
CA GLN A 367 2.08 -29.62 -10.31
C GLN A 367 2.23 -28.12 -10.65
N LEU A 368 1.65 -27.24 -9.84
CA LEU A 368 1.81 -25.80 -10.01
C LEU A 368 3.26 -25.37 -9.71
N ALA A 369 3.87 -25.91 -8.66
CA ALA A 369 5.27 -25.67 -8.34
C ALA A 369 6.21 -26.06 -9.50
N ASP A 370 6.03 -27.27 -10.06
CA ASP A 370 6.77 -27.74 -11.25
C ASP A 370 6.57 -26.83 -12.47
N THR A 371 5.36 -26.29 -12.63
CA THR A 371 5.03 -25.39 -13.74
C THR A 371 5.74 -24.05 -13.57
N ILE A 372 5.74 -23.49 -12.36
CA ILE A 372 6.43 -22.24 -12.05
C ILE A 372 7.94 -22.40 -12.22
N SER A 373 8.53 -23.49 -11.71
CA SER A 373 9.96 -23.77 -11.87
C SER A 373 10.36 -23.80 -13.35
N LYS A 374 9.59 -24.48 -14.20
CA LYS A 374 9.86 -24.53 -15.66
C LYS A 374 9.76 -23.17 -16.33
N VAL A 375 8.73 -22.37 -15.99
CA VAL A 375 8.59 -21.02 -16.57
C VAL A 375 9.78 -20.14 -16.18
N ILE A 376 10.25 -20.25 -14.95
CA ILE A 376 11.41 -19.48 -14.46
C ILE A 376 12.72 -19.96 -15.10
N GLU A 377 12.87 -21.26 -15.33
CA GLU A 377 14.01 -21.85 -16.07
C GLU A 377 14.05 -21.38 -17.53
N ASP A 378 12.89 -21.34 -18.20
CA ASP A 378 12.79 -21.05 -19.64
C ASP A 378 12.98 -19.55 -19.98
N GLU A 379 12.61 -18.62 -19.09
CA GLU A 379 12.56 -17.18 -19.41
C GLU A 379 13.84 -16.37 -19.06
N ASP A 380 14.93 -17.00 -18.61
CA ASP A 380 16.18 -16.31 -18.19
C ASP A 380 15.94 -15.19 -17.14
N LEU A 381 14.80 -15.19 -16.45
CA LEU A 381 14.37 -14.13 -15.51
C LEU A 381 15.34 -13.96 -14.32
N ILE A 382 16.23 -14.93 -14.11
CA ILE A 382 17.14 -15.04 -12.98
C ILE A 382 18.47 -14.28 -13.20
N PHE A 383 18.77 -13.83 -14.43
CA PHE A 383 20.09 -13.32 -14.78
C PHE A 383 20.34 -11.82 -14.53
N ASN A 384 19.36 -11.07 -14.01
CA ASN A 384 19.50 -9.61 -13.87
C ASN A 384 20.00 -9.09 -12.53
N ASP A 385 20.33 -9.93 -11.54
CA ASP A 385 20.79 -9.43 -10.24
C ASP A 385 22.13 -9.99 -9.75
N HIS A 386 22.86 -9.11 -9.08
CA HIS A 386 24.29 -9.18 -8.79
C HIS A 386 24.74 -10.48 -8.08
N LEU A 387 25.66 -11.22 -8.73
CA LEU A 387 26.33 -12.38 -8.16
C LEU A 387 26.98 -12.04 -6.82
N ARG A 388 26.63 -12.81 -5.79
CA ARG A 388 27.33 -12.83 -4.51
C ARG A 388 28.15 -14.11 -4.48
N GLU A 389 29.40 -14.03 -4.93
CA GLU A 389 30.34 -15.15 -4.84
C GLU A 389 30.61 -15.45 -3.36
N SER A 390 30.20 -16.63 -2.89
CA SER A 390 30.67 -17.19 -1.62
C SER A 390 31.72 -18.25 -1.90
N ASP A 391 32.98 -17.91 -1.62
CA ASP A 391 34.12 -18.84 -1.60
C ASP A 391 34.03 -19.74 -0.35
N GLU A 392 33.04 -20.64 -0.29
CA GLU A 392 33.02 -21.75 0.67
C GLU A 392 33.45 -23.05 -0.03
N GLY A 393 34.75 -23.15 -0.33
CA GLY A 393 35.32 -24.36 -0.88
C GLY A 393 35.59 -25.41 0.21
N GLU A 394 34.73 -26.43 0.30
CA GLU A 394 35.04 -27.66 1.05
C GLU A 394 35.95 -28.54 0.18
N LYS A 395 37.24 -28.65 0.56
CA LYS A 395 38.21 -29.50 -0.13
C LYS A 395 38.14 -30.92 0.39
N ASP A 396 37.33 -31.76 -0.23
CA ASP A 396 37.35 -33.20 -0.01
C ASP A 396 38.44 -33.87 -0.87
N LEU A 397 39.60 -34.10 -0.27
CA LEU A 397 40.70 -34.86 -0.89
C LEU A 397 40.47 -36.36 -0.69
N GLN A 398 39.91 -37.05 -1.68
CA GLN A 398 39.93 -38.51 -1.72
C GLN A 398 41.21 -39.00 -2.40
N ILE A 399 42.14 -39.54 -1.61
CA ILE A 399 43.39 -40.14 -2.12
C ILE A 399 43.08 -41.57 -2.59
N THR A 400 42.77 -41.72 -3.87
CA THR A 400 42.69 -43.03 -4.53
C THR A 400 43.89 -43.21 -5.45
N ASP A 401 44.90 -43.91 -4.92
CA ASP A 401 46.14 -44.34 -5.60
C ASP A 401 47.22 -43.25 -5.80
N GLN A 402 48.49 -43.64 -5.62
CA GLN A 402 49.63 -42.73 -5.42
C GLN A 402 50.09 -41.96 -6.69
N SER A 403 49.41 -42.10 -7.83
CA SER A 403 49.87 -41.52 -9.11
C SER A 403 49.07 -40.31 -9.58
N CYS A 404 47.87 -40.04 -9.07
CA CYS A 404 47.03 -38.93 -9.51
C CYS A 404 46.23 -38.35 -8.32
N TYR A 405 46.12 -37.02 -8.23
CA TYR A 405 45.14 -36.36 -7.36
C TYR A 405 44.17 -35.57 -8.23
N THR A 406 42.87 -35.77 -8.01
CA THR A 406 41.80 -34.95 -8.57
C THR A 406 41.31 -33.99 -7.50
N ASP A 407 41.42 -32.69 -7.77
CA ASP A 407 40.78 -31.67 -6.95
C ASP A 407 39.45 -31.30 -7.61
N THR A 408 38.33 -31.50 -6.91
CA THR A 408 37.02 -31.02 -7.37
C THR A 408 36.71 -29.71 -6.66
N LEU A 409 36.66 -28.60 -7.40
CA LEU A 409 36.13 -27.33 -6.90
C LEU A 409 34.63 -27.31 -7.17
N LYS A 410 33.81 -27.24 -6.11
CA LYS A 410 32.37 -27.00 -6.21
C LYS A 410 32.08 -25.54 -5.85
N LEU A 411 31.44 -24.83 -6.75
CA LEU A 411 30.89 -23.50 -6.51
C LEU A 411 29.37 -23.62 -6.53
N GLU A 412 28.72 -23.16 -5.47
CA GLU A 412 27.28 -23.14 -5.34
C GLU A 412 26.81 -21.69 -5.18
N CYS A 413 25.95 -21.24 -6.08
CA CYS A 413 25.33 -19.93 -6.03
C CYS A 413 23.84 -20.09 -5.76
N VAL A 414 23.39 -19.58 -4.61
CA VAL A 414 21.97 -19.61 -4.22
C VAL A 414 21.37 -18.22 -4.43
N LYS A 415 20.33 -18.14 -5.27
CA LYS A 415 19.52 -16.95 -5.49
C LYS A 415 18.11 -17.18 -4.94
N LEU A 416 17.56 -16.16 -4.30
CA LEU A 416 16.21 -16.18 -3.75
C LEU A 416 15.37 -15.14 -4.48
N ALA A 417 14.24 -15.58 -5.03
CA ALA A 417 13.24 -14.72 -5.63
C ALA A 417 11.86 -15.05 -5.05
N THR A 418 10.97 -14.06 -5.04
CA THR A 418 9.58 -14.29 -4.63
C THR A 418 8.66 -13.79 -5.74
N TYR A 419 7.71 -14.62 -6.11
CA TYR A 419 6.75 -14.34 -7.15
C TYR A 419 5.34 -14.33 -6.57
N LEU A 420 4.53 -13.38 -7.04
CA LEU A 420 3.10 -13.38 -6.89
C LEU A 420 2.50 -14.30 -7.96
N VAL A 421 1.77 -15.32 -7.54
CA VAL A 421 1.11 -16.26 -8.45
C VAL A 421 -0.40 -16.12 -8.28
N ILE A 422 -1.10 -15.88 -9.38
CA ILE A 422 -2.56 -15.72 -9.37
C ILE A 422 -3.18 -16.87 -10.14
N VAL A 423 -3.99 -17.68 -9.45
CA VAL A 423 -4.59 -18.89 -9.99
C VAL A 423 -6.12 -18.83 -9.94
N PRO A 424 -6.84 -19.28 -10.98
CA PRO A 424 -8.28 -19.39 -10.94
C PRO A 424 -8.75 -20.55 -10.04
N VAL A 425 -9.76 -20.30 -9.21
CA VAL A 425 -10.39 -21.29 -8.30
C VAL A 425 -11.62 -21.96 -8.90
#